data_AF-D7CTG8-F1
#
_entry.id   AF-D7CTG8-F1
#
_cell.length_a   1.000
_cell.length_b   1.000
_cell.length_c   1.000
_cell.angle_alpha   90.00
_cell.angle_beta   90.00
_cell.angle_gamma   90.00
#
_symmetry.space_group_name_H-M   'P 1'
#
loop_
_entity.id
_entity.type
_entity.pdbx_description
1 polymer ?
#
loop_
_entity_poly.entity_id
_entity_poly.type
_entity_poly.pdbx_seq_one_letter_code
_entity_poly.pdbx_strand_id
1 'polypeptide(L)' 'MTDADLKEVLTYALGGSAPERFLDHLIAHRDAWDGEFWQRLEAFAYELRPELAVWELEVSACGQLRERRVPLLSRENRR' A
#
# COMPACT_ATOMS: atom_id res chain seq x y z
N MET A 1 -2.95 2.90 6.55
CA MET A 1 -2.73 4.13 5.78
C MET A 1 -4.06 4.85 5.55
N THR A 2 -4.08 6.18 5.48
CA THR A 2 -5.31 6.96 5.21
C THR A 2 -5.59 7.09 3.71
N ASP A 3 -6.78 7.53 3.32
CA ASP A 3 -7.10 7.80 1.91
C ASP A 3 -6.26 8.93 1.32
N ALA A 4 -5.85 9.92 2.14
CA ALA A 4 -4.97 10.99 1.70
C ALA A 4 -3.59 10.45 1.31
N ASP A 5 -3.00 9.60 2.16
CA ASP A 5 -1.74 8.92 1.83
C ASP A 5 -1.91 8.04 0.58
N LEU A 6 -3.07 7.39 0.38
CA LEU A 6 -3.33 6.56 -0.81
C LEU A 6 -3.37 7.39 -2.09
N LYS A 7 -3.96 8.58 -2.04
CA LYS A 7 -3.93 9.54 -3.14
C LYS A 7 -2.51 9.98 -3.48
N GLU A 8 -1.66 10.20 -2.48
CA GLU A 8 -0.25 10.56 -2.70
C GLU A 8 0.49 9.43 -3.42
N VAL A 9 0.36 8.19 -2.94
CA VAL A 9 0.99 7.01 -3.58
C VAL A 9 0.47 6.80 -5.00
N LEU A 10 -0.83 6.94 -5.24
CA LEU A 10 -1.41 6.84 -6.59
C LEU A 10 -0.89 7.96 -7.50
N THR A 11 -0.79 9.18 -7.00
CA THR A 11 -0.24 10.31 -7.76
C THR A 11 1.22 10.05 -8.13
N TYR A 12 2.01 9.52 -7.19
CA TYR A 12 3.39 9.11 -7.44
C TYR A 12 3.46 8.02 -8.52
N ALA A 13 2.68 6.95 -8.37
CA ALA A 13 2.63 5.82 -9.30
C ALA A 13 2.22 6.23 -10.72
N LEU A 14 1.40 7.28 -10.86
CA LEU A 14 0.91 7.80 -12.14
C LEU A 14 1.80 8.90 -12.74
N GLY A 15 2.98 9.18 -12.16
CA GLY A 15 3.94 10.15 -12.72
C GLY A 15 3.73 11.60 -12.27
N GLY A 16 3.09 11.82 -11.12
CA GLY A 16 3.09 13.11 -10.42
C GLY A 16 1.94 14.06 -10.73
N SER A 17 1.05 13.73 -11.68
CA SER A 17 -0.17 14.53 -11.92
C SER A 17 -1.33 13.64 -12.31
N ALA A 18 -2.25 13.45 -11.37
CA ALA A 18 -3.53 12.77 -11.60
C ALA A 18 -4.66 13.68 -11.11
N PRO A 19 -5.75 13.86 -11.89
CA PRO A 19 -6.88 14.67 -11.45
C PRO A 19 -7.50 14.09 -10.17
N GLU A 20 -7.84 14.95 -9.21
CA GLU A 20 -8.37 14.50 -7.91
C GLU A 20 -9.61 13.60 -8.06
N ARG A 21 -10.54 13.98 -8.95
CA ARG A 21 -11.74 13.17 -9.23
C ARG A 21 -11.43 11.78 -9.78
N PHE A 22 -10.31 11.62 -10.50
CA PHE A 22 -9.87 10.33 -11.00
C PHE A 22 -9.33 9.47 -9.86
N LEU A 23 -8.53 10.06 -8.95
CA LEU A 23 -8.03 9.38 -7.76
C LEU A 23 -9.18 8.96 -6.83
N ASP A 24 -10.16 9.83 -6.60
CA ASP A 24 -11.37 9.50 -5.84
C ASP A 24 -12.12 8.33 -6.45
N HIS A 25 -12.30 8.35 -7.78
CA HIS A 25 -12.98 7.28 -8.49
C HIS A 25 -12.22 5.95 -8.40
N LEU A 26 -10.89 5.97 -8.52
CA LEU A 26 -10.06 4.78 -8.35
C LEU A 26 -10.20 4.20 -6.94
N ILE A 27 -10.09 5.04 -5.90
CA ILE A 27 -10.17 4.61 -4.50
C ILE A 27 -11.56 4.03 -4.18
N ALA A 28 -12.62 4.62 -4.73
CA ALA A 28 -13.98 4.12 -4.56
C ALA A 28 -14.19 2.70 -5.12
N HIS A 29 -13.39 2.29 -6.12
CA HIS A 29 -13.46 0.97 -6.77
C HIS A 29 -12.24 0.08 -6.48
N ARG A 30 -11.61 0.29 -5.32
CA ARG A 30 -10.40 -0.45 -4.91
C ARG A 30 -10.59 -1.96 -4.74
N ASP A 31 -11.83 -2.40 -4.58
CA ASP A 31 -12.23 -3.81 -4.55
C ASP A 31 -12.09 -4.49 -5.91
N ALA A 32 -12.10 -3.72 -7.01
CA ALA A 32 -11.83 -4.20 -8.35
C ALA A 32 -10.33 -4.25 -8.71
N TRP A 33 -9.43 -3.82 -7.83
CA TRP A 33 -7.99 -3.86 -8.08
C TRP A 33 -7.44 -5.28 -7.95
N ASP A 34 -6.72 -5.73 -8.98
CA ASP A 34 -6.08 -7.04 -8.96
C ASP A 34 -4.86 -7.10 -8.05
N GLY A 35 -4.35 -8.31 -7.84
CA GLY A 35 -3.23 -8.54 -6.94
C GLY A 35 -1.92 -7.90 -7.40
N GLU A 36 -1.69 -7.80 -8.71
CA GLU A 36 -0.48 -7.21 -9.29
C GLU A 36 -0.47 -5.69 -9.05
N PHE A 37 -1.61 -5.03 -9.28
CA PHE A 37 -1.77 -3.61 -9.02
C PHE A 37 -1.51 -3.28 -7.55
N TRP A 38 -2.09 -4.06 -6.62
CA TRP A 38 -1.82 -3.91 -5.18
C TRP A 38 -0.33 -4.03 -4.84
N GLN A 39 0.36 -5.03 -5.40
CA GLN A 39 1.80 -5.23 -5.13
C GLN A 39 2.65 -4.08 -5.68
N ARG A 40 2.35 -3.59 -6.88
CA ARG A 40 3.04 -2.44 -7.47
C ARG A 40 2.81 -1.17 -6.67
N LEU A 41 1.56 -0.93 -6.27
CA LEU A 41 1.20 0.24 -5.46
C LEU A 41 1.87 0.19 -4.09
N GLU A 42 1.98 -0.99 -3.49
CA GLU A 42 2.70 -1.19 -2.24
C GLU A 42 4.20 -0.88 -2.40
N ALA A 43 4.84 -1.33 -3.49
CA ALA A 43 6.23 -1.00 -3.77
C ALA A 43 6.44 0.52 -3.86
N PHE A 44 5.55 1.23 -4.57
CA PHE A 44 5.57 2.69 -4.66
C PHE A 44 5.35 3.37 -3.31
N ALA A 45 4.51 2.82 -2.43
CA ALA A 45 4.31 3.37 -1.09
C ALA A 45 5.62 3.36 -0.27
N TYR A 46 6.40 2.27 -0.35
CA TYR A 46 7.70 2.21 0.33
C TYR A 46 8.77 3.08 -0.31
N GLU A 47 8.74 3.24 -1.64
CA GLU A 47 9.66 4.13 -2.34
C GLU A 47 9.42 5.59 -1.95
N LEU A 48 8.15 5.99 -1.85
CA LEU A 48 7.74 7.33 -1.47
C LEU A 48 7.96 7.63 0.02
N ARG A 49 7.67 6.65 0.88
CA ARG A 49 7.69 6.79 2.35
C ARG A 49 8.51 5.68 3.02
N PRO A 50 9.83 5.60 2.76
CA PRO A 50 10.67 4.54 3.31
C PRO A 50 10.73 4.57 4.84
N GLU A 51 10.49 5.73 5.46
CA GLU A 51 10.46 5.89 6.92
C GLU A 51 9.28 5.19 7.60
N LEU A 52 8.25 4.81 6.83
CA LEU A 52 7.12 4.04 7.35
C LEU A 52 7.35 2.53 7.27
N ALA A 53 8.49 2.08 6.75
CA ALA A 53 8.79 0.65 6.62
C ALA A 53 9.00 0.00 7.99
N VAL A 54 8.01 -0.78 8.42
CA VAL A 54 8.06 -1.59 9.65
C VAL A 54 8.27 -3.05 9.30
N TRP A 55 9.14 -3.71 10.06
CA TRP A 55 9.41 -5.14 9.98
C TRP A 55 8.88 -5.81 11.26
N GLU A 56 8.09 -6.86 11.07
CA GLU A 56 7.69 -7.77 12.14
C GLU A 56 8.69 -8.92 12.22
N LEU A 57 9.13 -9.21 13.45
CA LEU A 57 9.87 -10.41 13.77
C LEU A 57 8.91 -11.47 14.26
N GLU A 58 8.90 -12.62 13.60
CA GLU A 58 8.11 -13.78 13.98
C GLU A 58 9.04 -14.95 14.29
N VAL A 59 8.71 -15.71 15.33
CA VAL A 59 9.35 -17.00 15.60
C VAL A 59 8.38 -18.09 15.18
N SER A 60 8.78 -18.91 14.21
CA SER A 60 7.96 -20.01 13.73
C SER A 60 7.76 -21.09 14.80
N ALA A 61 6.81 -21.99 14.59
CA ALA A 61 6.58 -23.14 15.48
C ALA A 61 7.80 -24.06 15.67
N CYS A 62 8.81 -24.00 14.78
CA CYS A 62 10.08 -24.74 14.90
C CYS A 62 11.23 -23.90 15.47
N GLY A 63 10.96 -22.69 16.00
CA GLY A 63 11.96 -21.83 16.62
C GLY A 63 12.83 -21.04 15.64
N GLN A 64 12.46 -20.96 14.36
CA GLN A 64 13.17 -20.13 13.38
C GLN A 64 12.71 -18.68 13.46
N LEU A 65 13.66 -17.75 13.53
CA LEU A 65 13.39 -16.33 13.38
C LEU A 65 13.11 -16.01 11.91
N ARG A 66 12.02 -15.26 11.66
CA ARG A 66 11.62 -14.77 10.34
C ARG A 66 11.33 -13.28 10.42
N GLU A 67 11.70 -12.56 9.38
CA GLU A 67 11.36 -11.16 9.23
C GLU A 67 10.32 -11.01 8.13
N ARG A 68 9.28 -10.23 8.40
CA ARG A 68 8.23 -9.92 7.43
C ARG A 68 7.98 -8.43 7.41
N ARG A 69 8.01 -7.82 6.23
CA ARG A 69 7.64 -6.41 6.06
C ARG A 69 6.13 -6.25 6.21
N VAL A 70 5.69 -5.32 7.06
CA VAL A 70 4.28 -5.07 7.35
C VAL A 70 3.64 -4.24 6.26
N PRO A 71 2.60 -4.71 5.56
CA PRO A 71 1.99 -3.96 4.47
C PRO A 71 1.49 -2.57 4.90
N LEU A 72 1.88 -1.54 4.14
CA LEU A 72 1.37 -0.16 4.34
C LEU A 72 -0.08 -0.02 3.86
N LEU A 73 -0.42 -0.77 2.81
CA LEU A 73 -1.73 -0.79 2.19
C LEU A 73 -2.58 -1.92 2.76
N SER A 74 -3.78 -1.61 3.22
CA SER A 74 -4.77 -2.61 3.63
C SER A 74 -5.80 -2.82 2.52
N ARG A 75 -5.99 -4.07 2.09
CA ARG A 75 -7.10 -4.44 1.20
C ARG A 75 -8.47 -4.26 1.87
N GLU A 76 -8.51 -4.24 3.20
CA GLU A 76 -9.74 -4.12 3.98
C GLU A 76 -10.27 -2.68 4.04
N ASN A 77 -11.56 -2.52 3.78
CA ASN A 77 -12.29 -1.26 4.01
C ASN A 77 -12.56 -1.18 5.50
N ARG A 78 -11.91 -0.25 6.21
CA ARG A 78 -12.44 0.20 7.50
C ARG A 78 -13.75 0.94 7.19
N ARG A 79 -14.85 0.18 7.21
CA ARG A 79 -16.22 0.71 7.23
C ARG A 79 -16.48 1.44 8.53
#